data_AF-A0A7S3ZKX2-F1
#
_entry.id   AF-A0A7S3ZKX2-F1
#
_cell.length_a   1.000
_cell.length_b   1.000
_cell.length_c   1.000
_cell.angle_alpha   90.00
_cell.angle_beta   90.00
_cell.angle_gamma   90.00
#
_symmetry.space_group_name_H-M   'P 1'
#
loop_
_entity.id
_entity.type
_entity.pdbx_description
1 polymer ?
#
loop_
_entity_poly.entity_id
_entity_poly.type
_entity_poly.pdbx_seq_one_letter_code
_entity_poly.pdbx_strand_id
1 'polypeptide(L)'
;ARPDDALIVAGDVCSEPLLFEKFFGDVVKKFKYVFYVPGNHDLWCLSEGDLASDSLTKMFRQLLVCDRLGVITHSVRFSNNVCLVPLLGWYDPSFVDGDAEDWISGFDPFCRWPDCLGDDASVAQFLASLNEASVRSVRQLENAVVLSFSHFLPRSSLFEGAG
;
A
#
# COMPACT_ATOMS: atom_id res chain seq x y z
N ALA A 1 0.02 -13.99 19.12
CA ALA A 1 -1.29 -13.59 18.60
C ALA A 1 -2.34 -14.48 19.23
N ARG A 2 -3.48 -13.91 19.64
CA ARG A 2 -4.66 -14.68 20.04
C ARG A 2 -5.36 -15.21 18.79
N PRO A 3 -6.15 -16.30 18.89
CA PRO A 3 -6.73 -16.98 17.73
C PRO A 3 -7.64 -16.13 16.85
N ASP A 4 -8.18 -15.01 17.36
CA ASP A 4 -9.11 -14.12 16.66
C ASP A 4 -8.53 -12.74 16.33
N ASP A 5 -7.23 -12.53 16.56
CA ASP A 5 -6.60 -11.23 16.29
C ASP A 5 -6.51 -10.95 14.78
N ALA A 6 -6.67 -9.68 14.43
CA ALA A 6 -6.35 -9.15 13.11
C ALA A 6 -5.01 -8.38 13.15
N LEU A 7 -4.24 -8.47 12.07
CA LEU A 7 -3.01 -7.69 11.89
C LEU A 7 -3.15 -6.78 10.67
N ILE A 8 -2.81 -5.51 10.82
CA ILE A 8 -2.63 -4.57 9.71
C ILE A 8 -1.13 -4.42 9.47
N VAL A 9 -0.70 -4.66 8.24
CA VAL A 9 0.67 -4.43 7.76
C VAL A 9 0.62 -3.27 6.76
N ALA A 10 0.96 -2.07 7.24
CA ALA A 10 0.85 -0.83 6.47
C ALA A 10 2.10 -0.53 5.63
N GLY A 11 2.50 -1.50 4.80
CA GLY A 11 3.64 -1.39 3.88
C GLY A 11 5.00 -1.67 4.51
N ASP A 12 6.02 -1.58 3.66
CA ASP A 12 7.45 -1.76 3.92
C ASP A 12 7.82 -3.07 4.62
N VAL A 13 7.27 -4.16 4.11
CA VAL A 13 7.60 -5.52 4.53
C VAL A 13 8.98 -5.92 4.04
N CYS A 14 9.19 -5.91 2.72
CA CYS A 14 10.43 -6.34 2.09
C CYS A 14 10.45 -6.05 0.59
N SER A 15 11.59 -5.61 0.07
CA SER A 15 11.85 -5.49 -1.36
C SER A 15 12.10 -6.83 -2.07
N GLU A 16 12.39 -7.93 -1.37
CA GLU A 16 12.66 -9.23 -2.01
C GLU A 16 11.37 -10.08 -2.13
N PRO A 17 10.95 -10.48 -3.35
CA PRO A 17 9.67 -11.18 -3.56
C PRO A 17 9.53 -12.52 -2.80
N LEU A 18 10.61 -13.30 -2.70
CA LEU A 18 10.58 -14.60 -2.02
C LEU A 18 10.45 -14.44 -0.50
N LEU A 19 11.12 -13.43 0.07
CA LEU A 19 10.99 -13.11 1.49
C LEU A 19 9.60 -12.53 1.81
N PHE A 20 9.06 -11.71 0.90
CA PHE A 20 7.70 -11.20 1.00
C PHE A 20 6.66 -12.34 1.08
N GLU A 21 6.73 -13.29 0.16
CA GLU A 21 5.83 -14.46 0.17
C GLU A 21 6.03 -15.31 1.43
N LYS A 22 7.28 -15.57 1.82
CA LYS A 22 7.58 -16.31 3.05
C LYS A 22 7.01 -15.60 4.28
N PHE A 23 7.17 -14.29 4.38
CA PHE A 23 6.67 -13.49 5.49
C PHE A 23 5.16 -13.65 5.63
N PHE A 24 4.41 -13.37 4.57
CA PHE A 24 2.94 -13.49 4.63
C PHE A 24 2.50 -14.93 4.86
N GLY A 25 3.17 -15.91 4.25
CA GLY A 25 2.91 -17.33 4.48
C GLY A 25 3.10 -17.76 5.94
N ASP A 26 3.97 -17.09 6.70
CA ASP A 26 4.17 -17.34 8.13
C ASP A 26 3.21 -16.52 9.01
N VAL A 27 2.85 -15.31 8.60
CA VAL A 27 1.97 -14.40 9.33
C VAL A 27 0.51 -14.86 9.32
N VAL A 28 0.00 -15.32 8.18
CA VAL A 28 -1.39 -15.84 8.07
C VAL A 28 -1.65 -17.08 8.92
N LYS A 29 -0.60 -17.80 9.34
CA LYS A 29 -0.70 -18.92 10.30
C LYS A 29 -0.91 -18.46 11.74
N LYS A 30 -0.65 -17.18 12.04
CA LYS A 30 -0.64 -16.62 13.40
C LYS A 30 -1.84 -15.73 13.68
N PHE A 31 -2.43 -15.12 12.66
CA PHE A 31 -3.55 -14.18 12.78
C PHE A 31 -4.72 -14.67 11.94
N LYS A 32 -5.94 -14.47 12.44
CA LYS A 32 -7.16 -14.86 11.72
C LYS A 32 -7.38 -14.02 10.48
N TYR A 33 -7.01 -12.74 10.57
CA TYR A 33 -7.12 -11.78 9.48
C TYR A 33 -5.81 -11.02 9.36
N VAL A 34 -5.29 -10.91 8.14
CA VAL A 34 -4.09 -10.15 7.83
C VAL A 34 -4.47 -9.18 6.73
N PHE A 35 -4.22 -7.90 6.97
CA PHE A 35 -4.47 -6.82 6.03
C PHE A 35 -3.14 -6.24 5.55
N TYR A 36 -3.06 -5.84 4.29
CA TYR A 36 -1.85 -5.29 3.71
C TYR A 36 -2.16 -4.16 2.72
N VAL A 37 -1.29 -3.15 2.73
CA VAL A 37 -1.10 -2.19 1.63
C VAL A 37 0.40 -2.13 1.32
N PRO A 38 0.81 -2.01 0.06
CA PRO A 38 2.22 -1.85 -0.29
C PRO A 38 2.76 -0.50 0.17
N GLY A 39 3.99 -0.52 0.68
CA GLY A 39 4.83 0.65 0.84
C GLY A 39 5.82 0.83 -0.30
N ASN A 40 6.61 1.90 -0.29
CA ASN A 40 7.59 2.16 -1.34
C ASN A 40 8.70 1.10 -1.36
N HIS A 41 9.18 0.66 -0.19
CA HIS A 41 10.25 -0.34 -0.11
C HIS A 41 9.80 -1.68 -0.69
N ASP A 42 8.52 -2.05 -0.53
CA ASP A 42 7.95 -3.24 -1.15
C ASP A 42 8.04 -3.19 -2.68
N LEU A 43 8.05 -1.99 -3.27
CA LEU A 43 8.01 -1.75 -4.71
C LEU A 43 9.38 -1.45 -5.34
N TRP A 44 10.47 -1.43 -4.56
CA TRP A 44 11.81 -1.18 -5.07
C TRP A 44 12.27 -2.28 -6.02
N CYS A 45 12.78 -1.92 -7.20
CA CYS A 45 13.33 -2.83 -8.20
C CYS A 45 14.85 -2.94 -8.05
N LEU A 46 15.31 -3.72 -7.06
CA LEU A 46 16.74 -3.77 -6.66
C LEU A 46 17.59 -4.87 -7.32
N SER A 47 16.98 -5.97 -7.80
CA SER A 47 17.76 -7.14 -8.25
C SER A 47 17.48 -7.54 -9.69
N GLU A 48 18.46 -8.13 -10.36
CA GLU A 48 18.29 -8.77 -11.68
C GLU A 48 17.41 -10.05 -11.64
N GLY A 49 16.91 -10.43 -10.45
CA GLY A 49 15.98 -11.55 -10.25
C GLY A 49 14.53 -11.12 -10.02
N ASP A 50 14.25 -9.82 -9.95
CA ASP A 50 12.88 -9.33 -9.92
C ASP A 50 12.25 -9.66 -11.28
N LEU A 51 11.38 -10.67 -11.30
CA LEU A 51 10.67 -11.05 -12.53
C LEU A 51 9.81 -9.89 -13.08
N ALA A 52 9.63 -8.81 -12.31
CA ALA A 52 8.84 -7.64 -12.64
C ALA A 52 9.74 -6.60 -13.31
N SER A 53 9.34 -6.13 -14.49
CA SER A 53 10.04 -5.08 -15.24
C SER A 53 10.06 -3.73 -14.52
N ASP A 54 9.05 -3.49 -13.67
CA ASP A 54 8.74 -2.19 -13.08
C ASP A 54 7.97 -2.37 -11.74
N SER A 55 7.92 -1.30 -10.95
CA SER A 55 7.26 -1.23 -9.65
C SER A 55 5.75 -1.50 -9.73
N LEU A 56 5.09 -1.15 -10.84
CA LEU A 56 3.66 -1.41 -11.03
C LEU A 56 3.38 -2.91 -11.17
N THR A 57 4.14 -3.58 -12.03
CA THR A 57 4.09 -5.04 -12.23
C THR A 57 4.40 -5.76 -10.93
N LYS A 58 5.39 -5.26 -10.18
CA LYS A 58 5.74 -5.81 -8.87
C LYS A 58 4.61 -5.68 -7.86
N MET A 59 3.98 -4.50 -7.76
CA MET A 59 2.83 -4.26 -6.91
C MET A 59 1.72 -5.28 -7.19
N PHE A 60 1.29 -5.41 -8.45
CA PHE A 60 0.23 -6.36 -8.80
C PHE A 60 0.59 -7.81 -8.49
N ARG A 61 1.87 -8.20 -8.64
CA ARG A 61 2.31 -9.55 -8.26
C ARG A 61 2.27 -9.78 -6.76
N GLN A 62 2.65 -8.80 -5.96
CA GLN A 62 2.50 -8.87 -4.50
C GLN A 62 1.03 -8.99 -4.12
N LEU A 63 0.13 -8.21 -4.73
CA LEU A 63 -1.30 -8.31 -4.50
C LEU A 63 -1.85 -9.71 -4.87
N LEU A 64 -1.37 -10.32 -5.95
CA LEU A 64 -1.71 -11.71 -6.33
C LEU A 64 -1.18 -12.75 -5.33
N VAL A 65 0.03 -12.53 -4.78
CA VAL A 65 0.56 -13.37 -3.70
C VAL A 65 -0.31 -13.24 -2.45
N CYS A 66 -0.68 -12.01 -2.08
CA CYS A 66 -1.58 -11.74 -0.97
C CYS A 66 -2.92 -12.46 -1.13
N ASP A 67 -3.56 -12.35 -2.29
CA ASP A 67 -4.82 -13.03 -2.60
C ASP A 67 -4.69 -14.55 -2.43
N ARG A 68 -3.64 -15.16 -3.01
CA ARG A 68 -3.37 -16.60 -2.88
C ARG A 68 -3.18 -17.05 -1.43
N LEU A 69 -2.57 -16.22 -0.60
CA LEU A 69 -2.29 -16.51 0.81
C LEU A 69 -3.44 -16.14 1.76
N GLY A 70 -4.51 -15.51 1.26
CA GLY A 70 -5.63 -15.02 2.08
C GLY A 70 -5.35 -13.73 2.84
N VAL A 71 -4.36 -12.94 2.40
CA VAL A 71 -4.09 -11.59 2.91
C VAL A 71 -5.03 -10.60 2.23
N ILE A 72 -5.72 -9.79 3.02
CA ILE A 72 -6.79 -8.89 2.58
C ILE A 72 -6.18 -7.54 2.15
N THR A 73 -6.34 -7.20 0.88
CA THR A 73 -5.85 -5.96 0.26
C THR A 73 -6.97 -5.08 -0.29
N HIS A 74 -8.23 -5.40 0.04
CA HIS A 74 -9.42 -4.68 -0.37
C HIS A 74 -10.34 -4.36 0.82
N SER A 75 -11.33 -3.49 0.63
CA SER A 75 -12.25 -3.11 1.70
C SER A 75 -13.11 -4.28 2.16
N VAL A 76 -13.16 -4.55 3.47
CA VAL A 76 -13.95 -5.64 4.06
C VAL A 76 -14.74 -5.13 5.26
N ARG A 77 -15.99 -5.58 5.37
CA ARG A 77 -16.78 -5.43 6.59
C ARG A 77 -16.27 -6.45 7.62
N PHE A 78 -15.44 -5.99 8.54
CA PHE A 78 -14.76 -6.82 9.53
C PHE A 78 -15.69 -7.27 10.67
N SER A 79 -16.61 -6.41 11.07
CA SER A 79 -17.66 -6.72 12.05
C SER A 79 -18.97 -6.02 11.68
N ASN A 80 -20.03 -6.25 12.46
CA ASN A 80 -21.35 -5.63 12.22
C ASN A 80 -21.30 -4.11 12.06
N ASN A 81 -20.34 -3.43 12.71
CA ASN A 81 -20.24 -1.98 12.70
C ASN A 81 -18.85 -1.49 12.27
N VAL A 82 -17.91 -2.34 11.85
CA VAL A 82 -16.55 -1.91 11.49
C VAL A 82 -16.22 -2.35 10.07
N CYS A 83 -15.78 -1.40 9.24
CA CYS A 83 -15.24 -1.65 7.91
C CYS A 83 -13.76 -1.26 7.89
N LEU A 84 -12.92 -2.19 7.45
CA LEU A 84 -11.50 -1.97 7.21
C LEU A 84 -11.28 -1.65 5.73
N VAL A 85 -10.53 -0.59 5.46
CA VAL A 85 -10.33 -0.04 4.10
C VAL A 85 -8.84 0.16 3.83
N PRO A 86 -8.16 -0.83 3.27
CA PRO A 86 -6.82 -0.67 2.71
C PRO A 86 -6.89 0.37 1.56
N LEU A 87 -6.04 1.38 1.59
CA LEU A 87 -5.95 2.40 0.55
C LEU A 87 -4.56 2.40 -0.08
N LEU A 88 -4.51 2.21 -1.40
CA LEU A 88 -3.31 2.41 -2.19
C LEU A 88 -3.02 3.91 -2.28
N GLY A 89 -1.75 4.30 -2.17
CA GLY A 89 -1.33 5.68 -2.29
C GLY A 89 0.10 5.76 -2.78
N TRP A 90 0.52 6.96 -3.13
CA TRP A 90 1.90 7.31 -3.46
C TRP A 90 2.19 8.72 -2.94
N TYR A 91 3.38 9.25 -3.23
CA TYR A 91 3.70 10.64 -3.00
C TYR A 91 2.81 11.54 -3.87
N ASP A 92 1.93 12.30 -3.21
CA ASP A 92 1.07 13.28 -3.85
C ASP A 92 1.59 14.70 -3.53
N PRO A 93 2.03 15.48 -4.52
CA PRO A 93 2.52 16.84 -4.29
C PRO A 93 1.51 17.77 -3.62
N SER A 94 0.20 17.49 -3.72
CA SER A 94 -0.84 18.29 -3.04
C SER A 94 -0.83 18.17 -1.52
N PHE A 95 -0.09 17.20 -0.99
CA PHE A 95 0.09 16.95 0.45
C PHE A 95 1.34 17.59 1.05
N VAL A 96 2.06 18.39 0.27
CA VAL A 96 3.27 19.07 0.71
C VAL A 96 2.99 20.56 0.90
N ASP A 97 3.31 21.08 2.08
CA ASP A 97 3.24 22.51 2.36
C ASP A 97 4.49 23.24 1.77
N GLY A 98 4.30 24.26 0.93
CA GLY A 98 5.37 25.12 0.39
C GLY A 98 5.98 24.68 -0.96
N ASP A 99 7.08 25.32 -1.38
CA ASP A 99 7.83 25.04 -2.63
C ASP A 99 8.66 23.74 -2.54
N ALA A 100 8.04 22.65 -2.09
CA ALA A 100 8.71 21.37 -1.86
C ALA A 100 8.44 20.33 -2.98
N GLU A 101 8.21 20.82 -4.20
CA GLU A 101 8.29 20.02 -5.43
C GLU A 101 9.61 19.24 -5.52
N ASP A 102 10.71 19.82 -5.00
CA ASP A 102 12.04 19.18 -4.99
C ASP A 102 12.16 17.97 -4.05
N TRP A 103 11.26 17.79 -3.08
CA TRP A 103 11.39 16.75 -2.06
C TRP A 103 10.79 15.40 -2.46
N ILE A 104 9.69 15.42 -3.22
CA ILE A 104 9.03 14.19 -3.68
C ILE A 104 9.78 13.59 -4.86
N SER A 105 10.26 14.45 -5.77
CA SER A 105 10.89 14.01 -7.01
C SER A 105 12.14 13.19 -6.70
N GLY A 106 12.09 11.90 -7.00
CA GLY A 106 13.22 11.00 -6.77
C GLY A 106 13.43 10.59 -5.30
N PHE A 107 12.44 10.81 -4.42
CA PHE A 107 12.49 10.34 -3.03
C PHE A 107 12.69 8.82 -2.94
N ASP A 108 12.06 8.07 -3.84
CA ASP A 108 12.25 6.63 -4.01
C ASP A 108 12.97 6.28 -5.31
N PRO A 109 14.30 6.45 -5.37
CA PRO A 109 15.07 6.25 -6.60
C PRO A 109 15.10 4.78 -7.05
N PHE A 110 14.67 3.86 -6.19
CA PHE A 110 14.61 2.43 -6.48
C PHE A 110 13.26 1.98 -7.03
N CYS A 111 12.23 2.83 -6.97
CA CYS A 111 11.00 2.59 -7.69
C CYS A 111 11.17 2.95 -9.17
N ARG A 112 10.66 2.09 -10.04
CA ARG A 112 10.71 2.26 -11.50
C ARG A 112 9.29 2.14 -12.01
N TRP A 113 8.63 3.27 -12.19
CA TRP A 113 7.29 3.30 -12.77
C TRP A 113 7.35 3.21 -14.29
N PRO A 114 6.35 2.59 -14.95
CA PRO A 114 6.30 2.55 -16.41
C PRO A 114 6.14 3.97 -16.99
N ASP A 115 6.73 4.22 -18.16
CA ASP A 115 6.71 5.54 -18.83
C ASP A 115 5.31 6.13 -19.00
N CYS A 116 4.27 5.30 -19.11
CA CYS A 116 2.89 5.74 -19.25
C CYS A 116 2.31 6.40 -18.00
N LEU A 117 2.91 6.18 -16.82
CA LEU A 117 2.55 6.88 -15.59
C LEU A 117 3.32 8.19 -15.41
N GLY A 118 4.39 8.45 -16.17
CA GLY A 118 5.07 9.76 -16.17
C GLY A 118 5.78 10.12 -14.86
N ASP A 119 5.08 10.78 -13.94
CA ASP A 119 5.60 11.39 -12.71
C ASP A 119 4.89 10.92 -11.43
N ASP A 120 5.40 11.31 -10.26
CA ASP A 120 4.84 10.91 -8.96
C ASP A 120 3.36 11.33 -8.78
N ALA A 121 2.97 12.50 -9.31
CA ALA A 121 1.59 12.98 -9.23
C ALA A 121 0.63 12.06 -10.01
N SER A 122 1.05 11.64 -11.20
CA SER A 122 0.29 10.74 -12.06
C SER A 122 0.24 9.31 -11.48
N VAL A 123 1.32 8.85 -10.85
CA VAL A 123 1.34 7.59 -10.08
C VAL A 123 0.37 7.67 -8.90
N ALA A 124 0.41 8.76 -8.12
CA ALA A 124 -0.50 8.98 -6.99
C ALA A 124 -1.97 9.00 -7.44
N GLN A 125 -2.28 9.72 -8.53
CA GLN A 125 -3.62 9.76 -9.10
C GLN A 125 -4.08 8.37 -9.56
N PHE A 126 -3.22 7.62 -10.24
CA PHE A 126 -3.51 6.27 -10.68
C PHE A 126 -3.80 5.33 -9.50
N LEU A 127 -2.95 5.31 -8.46
CA LEU A 127 -3.19 4.48 -7.28
C LEU A 127 -4.44 4.92 -6.52
N ALA A 128 -4.72 6.22 -6.44
CA ALA A 128 -5.95 6.74 -5.86
C ALA A 128 -7.20 6.25 -6.63
N SER A 129 -7.14 6.18 -7.97
CA SER A 129 -8.26 5.70 -8.79
C SER A 129 -8.57 4.23 -8.56
N LEU A 130 -7.57 3.40 -8.21
CA LEU A 130 -7.79 1.99 -7.85
C LEU A 130 -8.62 1.83 -6.57
N ASN A 131 -8.67 2.85 -5.71
CA ASN A 131 -9.47 2.82 -4.47
C ASN A 131 -10.95 3.18 -4.68
N GLU A 132 -11.35 3.69 -5.86
CA GLU A 132 -12.68 4.28 -6.07
C GLU A 132 -13.83 3.34 -5.71
N ALA A 133 -13.72 2.06 -6.07
CA ALA A 133 -14.74 1.06 -5.76
C ALA A 133 -14.91 0.87 -4.24
N SER A 134 -13.79 0.77 -3.52
CA SER A 134 -13.76 0.67 -2.05
C SER A 134 -14.35 1.93 -1.41
N VAL A 135 -13.94 3.12 -1.86
CA VAL A 135 -14.45 4.41 -1.35
C VAL A 135 -15.95 4.55 -1.60
N ARG A 136 -16.43 4.21 -2.79
CA ARG A 136 -17.86 4.25 -3.13
C ARG A 136 -18.68 3.30 -2.26
N SER A 137 -18.20 2.07 -2.08
CA SER A 137 -18.86 1.06 -1.23
C SER A 137 -18.98 1.54 0.22
N VAL A 138 -17.88 2.08 0.76
CA VAL A 138 -17.82 2.51 2.16
C VAL A 138 -18.67 3.76 2.42
N ARG A 139 -18.76 4.69 1.46
CA ARG A 139 -19.63 5.88 1.55
C ARG A 139 -21.12 5.54 1.62
N GLN A 140 -21.52 4.35 1.18
CA GLN A 140 -22.90 3.88 1.25
C GLN A 140 -23.23 3.18 2.58
N LEU A 141 -22.23 2.97 3.45
CA LEU A 141 -22.46 2.32 4.74
C LEU A 141 -23.09 3.29 5.72
N GLU A 142 -24.26 2.94 6.21
CA GLU A 142 -24.88 3.62 7.36
C GLU A 142 -24.41 2.97 8.67
N ASN A 143 -24.20 3.78 9.70
CA ASN A 143 -23.88 3.33 11.07
C ASN A 143 -22.63 2.43 11.18
N ALA A 144 -21.64 2.62 10.30
CA ALA A 144 -20.37 1.90 10.34
C ALA A 144 -19.20 2.81 10.75
N VAL A 145 -18.32 2.32 11.61
CA VAL A 145 -16.98 2.84 11.83
C VAL A 145 -16.10 2.40 10.68
N VAL A 146 -15.51 3.38 9.99
CA VAL A 146 -14.58 3.14 8.90
C VAL A 146 -13.16 3.33 9.44
N LEU A 147 -12.33 2.29 9.32
CA LEU A 147 -10.90 2.37 9.60
C LEU A 147 -10.17 2.17 8.28
N SER A 148 -9.65 3.27 7.74
CA SER A 148 -8.77 3.25 6.57
C SER A 148 -7.31 3.29 6.98
N PHE A 149 -6.44 2.70 6.16
CA PHE A 149 -5.00 2.79 6.33
C PHE A 149 -4.29 2.79 4.97
N SER A 150 -3.20 3.53 4.90
CA SER A 150 -2.30 3.65 3.75
C SER A 150 -0.86 3.63 4.26
N HIS A 151 0.09 3.38 3.36
CA HIS A 151 1.51 3.53 3.71
C HIS A 151 1.95 5.00 3.66
N PHE A 152 1.54 5.73 2.62
CA PHE A 152 1.98 7.11 2.41
C PHE A 152 1.24 8.09 3.31
N LEU A 153 2.03 9.00 3.89
CA LEU A 153 1.58 10.05 4.78
C LEU A 153 1.17 11.30 3.98
N PRO A 154 0.07 11.97 4.36
CA PRO A 154 -0.41 13.16 3.67
C PRO A 154 0.32 14.45 4.07
N ARG A 155 1.47 14.39 4.76
CA ARG A 155 2.21 15.59 5.20
C ARG A 155 3.71 15.36 5.26
N SER A 156 4.47 16.25 4.61
CA SER A 156 5.94 16.29 4.67
C SER A 156 6.47 16.49 6.09
N SER A 157 5.76 17.25 6.94
CA SER A 157 6.17 17.53 8.32
C SER A 157 6.23 16.31 9.24
N LEU A 158 5.70 15.16 8.80
CA LEU A 158 5.72 13.91 9.57
C LEU A 158 6.91 13.01 9.20
N PHE A 159 7.73 13.40 8.22
CA PHE A 159 8.97 12.74 7.89
C PHE A 159 10.13 13.33 8.71
N GLU A 160 10.58 12.60 9.74
CA GLU A 160 11.80 12.95 10.47
C GLU A 160 13.01 12.75 9.54
N GLY A 161 13.65 13.86 9.14
CA GLY A 161 14.75 13.87 8.17
C GLY A 161 14.64 15.00 7.13
N ALA A 162 13.50 15.71 7.10
CA ALA A 162 13.27 16.84 6.20
C ALA A 162 13.70 18.22 6.75
N GLY A 163 14.84 18.26 7.44
CA GLY A 163 15.41 19.48 8.04
C GLY A 163 16.90 19.63 7.78
#